data_AF-A0A349GQS2-F1
#
_entry.id   AF-A0A349GQS2-F1
#
_cell.length_a   1.000
_cell.length_b   1.000
_cell.length_c   1.000
_cell.angle_alpha   90.00
_cell.angle_beta   90.00
_cell.angle_gamma   90.00
#
_symmetry.space_group_name_H-M   'P 1'
#
loop_
_entity.id
_entity.type
_entity.pdbx_description
1 polymer ?
#
loop_
_entity_poly.entity_id
_entity_poly.type
_entity_poly.pdbx_seq_one_letter_code
_entity_poly.pdbx_strand_id
1 'polypeptide(L)'
;MQGEDQLKEEVNSFRKEKDRISKIVGQIGGSKSNSNNNLINIFFFGILLALVIFGGVLKKISLEIQIAAIILLVVLKIAWMVNEAHKVSHFQFWILNSLEFRVNEMNRKVKKIEKTLERIEDNSASKEKKEI
;
A
#
# COMPACT_ATOMS: atom_id res chain seq x y z
N MET A 1 20.90 -35.81 1.00
CA MET A 1 20.87 -35.01 2.24
C MET A 1 21.26 -33.54 2.00
N GLN A 2 22.39 -33.21 1.35
CA GLN A 2 22.81 -31.81 1.15
C GLN A 2 21.82 -30.90 0.37
N GLY A 3 21.10 -31.43 -0.63
CA GLY A 3 20.13 -30.62 -1.39
C GLY A 3 18.88 -30.25 -0.59
N GLU A 4 18.41 -31.12 0.31
CA GLU A 4 17.21 -30.85 1.12
C GLU A 4 17.46 -29.77 2.18
N ASP A 5 18.67 -29.73 2.72
CA ASP A 5 19.08 -28.72 3.70
C ASP A 5 19.26 -27.35 3.02
N GLN A 6 19.83 -27.30 1.81
CA GLN A 6 19.95 -26.07 1.02
C GLN A 6 18.58 -25.49 0.65
N LEU A 7 17.65 -26.32 0.18
CA LEU A 7 16.28 -25.91 -0.14
C LEU A 7 15.54 -25.38 1.10
N LYS A 8 15.70 -26.02 2.26
CA LYS A 8 15.13 -25.53 3.53
C LYS A 8 15.70 -24.18 3.93
N GLU A 9 17.00 -23.98 3.75
CA GLU A 9 17.68 -22.74 4.10
C GLU A 9 17.24 -21.58 3.17
N GLU A 10 17.09 -21.85 1.88
CA GLU A 10 16.52 -20.91 0.91
C GLU A 10 15.06 -20.55 1.23
N VAL A 11 14.21 -21.53 1.52
CA VAL A 11 12.82 -21.28 1.89
C VAL A 11 12.74 -20.43 3.16
N ASN A 12 13.63 -20.66 4.13
CA ASN A 12 13.65 -19.91 5.37
C ASN A 12 14.16 -18.47 5.17
N SER A 13 15.09 -18.25 4.24
CA SER A 13 15.55 -16.92 3.85
C SER A 13 14.44 -16.13 3.15
N PHE A 14 13.67 -16.76 2.24
CA PHE A 14 12.49 -16.15 1.62
C PHE A 14 11.42 -15.77 2.63
N ARG A 15 11.15 -16.61 3.64
CA ARG A 15 10.19 -16.29 4.70
C ARG A 15 10.63 -15.08 5.54
N LYS A 16 11.92 -14.98 5.86
CA LYS A 16 12.49 -13.80 6.54
C LYS A 16 12.38 -12.54 5.69
N GLU A 17 12.65 -12.64 4.39
CA GLU A 17 12.48 -11.54 3.43
C GLU A 17 11.02 -11.06 3.42
N LYS A 18 10.07 -11.99 3.30
CA LYS A 18 8.64 -11.72 3.29
C LYS A 18 8.18 -11.03 4.58
N ASP A 19 8.61 -11.51 5.73
CA ASP A 19 8.24 -10.92 7.02
C ASP A 19 8.81 -9.50 7.18
N ARG A 20 10.03 -9.24 6.67
CA ARG A 20 10.60 -7.89 6.63
C ARG A 20 9.78 -6.97 5.73
N ILE A 21 9.45 -7.41 4.51
CA ILE A 21 8.62 -6.64 3.58
C ILE A 21 7.24 -6.39 4.20
N SER A 22 6.62 -7.39 4.81
CA SER A 22 5.34 -7.24 5.50
C SER A 22 5.41 -6.24 6.65
N LYS A 23 6.48 -6.23 7.45
CA LYS A 23 6.69 -5.23 8.51
C LYS A 23 6.87 -3.83 7.96
N ILE A 24 7.65 -3.66 6.89
CA ILE A 24 7.86 -2.36 6.23
C ILE A 24 6.53 -1.86 5.66
N VAL A 25 5.82 -2.70 4.91
CA VAL A 25 4.48 -2.41 4.36
C VAL A 25 3.48 -2.09 5.48
N GLY A 26 3.50 -2.83 6.59
CA GLY A 26 2.63 -2.61 7.75
C GLY A 26 2.98 -1.33 8.52
N GLN A 27 4.26 -0.97 8.63
CA GLN A 27 4.69 0.29 9.25
C GLN A 27 4.29 1.51 8.42
N ILE A 28 4.28 1.37 7.09
CA ILE A 28 3.88 2.43 6.16
C ILE A 28 2.34 2.50 6.01
N GLY A 29 1.65 1.36 6.14
CA GLY A 29 0.20 1.24 6.13
C GLY A 29 -0.50 1.57 7.47
N GLY A 30 0.24 1.95 8.52
CA GLY A 30 -0.37 2.47 9.76
C GLY A 30 -0.28 1.58 11.01
N SER A 31 0.50 0.49 11.02
CA SER A 31 0.65 -0.37 12.21
C SER A 31 1.25 0.35 13.43
N LYS A 32 2.02 1.42 13.23
CA LYS A 32 2.51 2.28 14.34
C LYS A 32 1.54 3.45 14.65
N SER A 33 0.60 3.74 13.75
CA SER A 33 -0.35 4.85 13.85
C SER A 33 -1.61 4.47 14.65
N ASN A 34 -1.92 3.17 14.79
CA ASN A 34 -3.17 2.71 15.41
C ASN A 34 -3.41 3.25 16.84
N SER A 35 -2.36 3.41 17.65
CA SER A 35 -2.48 3.99 19.00
C SER A 35 -2.68 5.52 18.97
N ASN A 36 -2.02 6.23 18.05
CA ASN A 36 -2.19 7.68 17.92
C ASN A 36 -3.51 8.05 17.26
N ASN A 37 -4.00 7.24 16.31
CA ASN A 37 -5.28 7.46 15.65
C ASN A 37 -6.45 7.33 16.64
N ASN A 38 -6.38 6.38 17.56
CA ASN A 38 -7.37 6.28 18.64
C ASN A 38 -7.32 7.50 19.56
N LEU A 39 -6.13 7.98 19.94
CA LEU A 39 -6.00 9.17 20.78
C LEU A 39 -6.57 10.43 20.09
N ILE A 40 -6.29 10.60 18.79
CA ILE A 40 -6.82 11.70 17.98
C ILE A 40 -8.34 11.57 17.84
N ASN A 41 -8.88 10.38 17.61
CA ASN A 41 -10.34 10.17 17.57
C ASN A 41 -11.01 10.50 18.91
N ILE A 42 -10.43 10.06 20.03
CA ILE A 42 -10.92 10.37 21.38
C ILE A 42 -10.91 11.89 21.62
N PHE A 43 -9.86 12.59 21.18
CA PHE A 43 -9.75 14.04 21.29
C PHE A 43 -10.87 14.77 20.52
N PHE A 44 -11.07 14.42 19.24
CA PHE A 44 -12.15 15.01 18.43
C PHE A 44 -13.54 14.70 19.01
N PHE A 45 -13.75 13.48 19.50
CA PHE A 45 -15.01 13.10 20.16
C PHE A 45 -15.22 13.88 21.46
N GLY A 46 -14.17 14.07 22.25
CA GLY A 46 -14.21 14.84 23.49
C GLY A 46 -14.59 16.30 23.26
N ILE A 47 -14.02 16.96 22.23
CA ILE A 47 -14.39 18.33 21.88
C ILE A 47 -15.84 18.41 21.39
N LEU A 48 -16.28 17.46 20.57
CA LEU A 48 -17.67 17.41 20.10
C LEU A 48 -18.64 17.30 21.29
N LEU A 49 -18.35 16.40 22.23
CA LEU A 49 -19.15 16.20 23.44
C LEU A 49 -19.16 17.45 24.32
N ALA A 50 -18.01 18.10 24.49
CA ALA A 50 -17.91 19.37 25.23
C ALA A 50 -18.76 20.47 24.59
N LEU A 51 -18.73 20.61 23.25
CA LEU A 51 -19.58 21.57 22.53
C LEU A 51 -21.07 21.33 22.78
N VAL A 52 -21.50 20.07 22.80
CA VAL A 52 -22.89 19.69 23.06
C VAL A 52 -23.29 20.05 24.50
N ILE A 53 -22.43 19.78 25.49
CA ILE A 53 -22.71 20.09 26.90
C ILE A 53 -22.72 21.61 27.13
N PHE A 54 -21.75 22.35 26.61
CA PHE A 54 -21.63 23.80 26.79
C PHE A 54 -22.74 24.60 26.09
N GLY A 55 -23.12 24.20 24.88
CA GLY A 55 -24.21 24.85 24.16
C GLY A 55 -25.60 24.38 24.61
N GLY A 56 -25.78 23.09 24.86
CA GLY A 56 -27.09 22.51 25.20
C GLY A 56 -27.48 22.65 26.66
N VAL A 57 -26.63 22.14 27.58
CA VAL A 57 -26.96 22.06 29.02
C VAL A 57 -26.69 23.38 29.72
N LEU A 58 -25.55 24.00 29.43
CA LEU A 58 -25.13 25.24 30.08
C LEU A 58 -25.70 26.50 29.40
N LYS A 59 -26.27 26.39 28.19
CA LYS A 59 -26.77 27.49 27.35
C LYS A 59 -25.84 28.72 27.30
N LYS A 60 -24.53 28.49 27.47
CA LYS A 60 -23.54 29.57 27.60
C LYS A 60 -23.17 30.18 26.24
N ILE A 61 -23.53 29.51 25.15
CA ILE A 61 -23.18 29.84 23.76
C ILE A 61 -24.46 29.89 22.93
N SER A 62 -24.56 30.86 22.01
CA SER A 62 -25.67 30.93 21.04
C SER A 62 -25.68 29.72 20.12
N LEU A 63 -26.87 29.19 19.81
CA LEU A 63 -27.07 28.03 18.94
C LEU A 63 -26.40 28.19 17.56
N GLU A 64 -26.42 29.40 17.00
CA GLU A 64 -25.81 29.68 15.69
C GLU A 64 -24.29 29.46 15.71
N ILE A 65 -23.62 29.95 16.76
CA ILE A 65 -22.17 29.80 16.95
C ILE A 65 -21.82 28.33 17.20
N GLN A 66 -22.67 27.62 17.94
CA GLN A 66 -22.47 26.20 18.21
C GLN A 66 -22.55 25.36 16.93
N ILE A 67 -23.56 25.58 16.09
CA ILE A 67 -23.72 24.86 14.82
C ILE A 67 -22.54 25.18 13.89
N ALA A 68 -22.15 26.45 13.77
CA ALA A 68 -21.00 26.86 12.97
C ALA A 68 -19.69 26.17 13.45
N ALA A 69 -19.47 26.10 14.76
CA ALA A 69 -18.29 25.46 15.34
C ALA A 69 -18.28 23.93 15.13
N ILE A 70 -19.44 23.27 15.19
CA ILE A 70 -19.55 21.82 14.88
C ILE A 70 -19.20 21.57 13.42
N ILE A 71 -19.76 22.34 12.49
CA ILE A 71 -19.49 22.20 11.05
C ILE A 71 -18.00 22.39 10.77
N LEU A 72 -17.40 23.45 11.32
CA LEU A 72 -15.97 23.73 11.17
C LEU A 72 -15.10 22.55 11.66
N LEU A 73 -15.45 21.98 12.82
CA LEU A 73 -14.74 20.86 13.42
C LEU A 73 -14.83 19.59 12.57
N VAL A 74 -16.00 19.32 11.98
CA VAL A 74 -16.20 18.19 11.06
C VAL A 74 -15.36 18.35 9.81
N VAL A 75 -15.34 19.55 9.20
CA VAL A 75 -14.51 19.83 8.02
C VAL A 75 -13.03 19.62 8.33
N LEU A 76 -12.56 20.14 9.47
CA LEU A 76 -11.18 19.97 9.91
C LEU A 76 -10.84 18.49 10.15
N LYS A 77 -11.77 17.71 10.71
CA LYS A 77 -11.59 16.26 10.92
C LYS A 77 -11.45 15.50 9.60
N ILE A 78 -12.26 15.84 8.60
CA ILE A 78 -12.19 15.23 7.27
C ILE A 78 -10.85 15.59 6.61
N ALA A 79 -10.44 16.86 6.64
CA ALA A 79 -9.15 17.30 6.11
C ALA A 79 -7.98 16.55 6.75
N TRP A 80 -8.01 16.38 8.07
CA TRP A 80 -7.02 15.57 8.80
C TRP A 80 -7.00 14.12 8.34
N MET A 81 -8.18 13.50 8.19
CA MET A 81 -8.30 12.11 7.74
C MET A 81 -7.74 11.93 6.32
N VAL A 82 -8.04 12.86 5.41
CA VAL A 82 -7.52 12.85 4.04
C VAL A 82 -5.99 12.98 4.04
N ASN A 83 -5.44 13.89 4.84
CA ASN A 83 -3.99 14.07 4.94
C ASN A 83 -3.26 12.81 5.45
N GLU A 84 -3.84 12.08 6.41
CA GLU A 84 -3.28 10.81 6.87
C GLU A 84 -3.41 9.71 5.79
N ALA A 85 -4.51 9.70 5.03
CA ALA A 85 -4.73 8.77 3.92
C ALA A 85 -3.75 8.97 2.74
N HIS A 86 -3.31 10.21 2.47
CA HIS A 86 -2.34 10.50 1.41
C HIS A 86 -1.01 9.74 1.56
N LYS A 87 -0.55 9.52 2.80
CA LYS A 87 0.70 8.79 3.07
C LYS A 87 0.62 7.34 2.60
N VAL A 88 -0.51 6.67 2.87
CA VAL A 88 -0.75 5.28 2.45
C VAL A 88 -0.91 5.19 0.93
N SER A 89 -1.64 6.14 0.33
CA SER A 89 -1.85 6.18 -1.12
C SER A 89 -0.53 6.36 -1.88
N HIS A 90 0.37 7.24 -1.42
CA HIS A 90 1.69 7.43 -2.05
C HIS A 90 2.51 6.14 -2.05
N PHE A 91 2.48 5.39 -0.94
CA PHE A 91 3.18 4.12 -0.86
C PHE A 91 2.57 3.04 -1.76
N GLN A 92 1.23 2.94 -1.79
CA GLN A 92 0.52 2.03 -2.71
C GLN A 92 0.88 2.34 -4.17
N PHE A 93 0.96 3.61 -4.54
CA PHE A 93 1.39 4.06 -5.86
C PHE A 93 2.82 3.59 -6.18
N TRP A 94 3.77 3.77 -5.26
CA TRP A 94 5.15 3.32 -5.45
C TRP A 94 5.29 1.81 -5.63
N ILE A 95 4.54 1.02 -4.85
CA ILE A 95 4.52 -0.44 -5.02
C ILE A 95 3.98 -0.79 -6.40
N LEU A 96 2.84 -0.22 -6.80
CA LEU A 96 2.23 -0.51 -8.09
C LEU A 96 3.17 -0.17 -9.25
N ASN A 97 3.82 0.99 -9.20
CA ASN A 97 4.79 1.41 -10.21
C ASN A 97 6.00 0.46 -10.31
N SER A 98 6.52 0.00 -9.15
CA SER A 98 7.61 -0.98 -9.14
C SER A 98 7.19 -2.33 -9.73
N LEU A 99 5.95 -2.74 -9.47
CA LEU A 99 5.39 -3.99 -9.97
C LEU A 99 5.12 -3.91 -11.47
N GLU A 100 4.57 -2.79 -11.94
CA GLU A 100 4.38 -2.49 -13.36
C GLU A 100 5.70 -2.56 -14.12
N PHE A 101 6.75 -1.91 -13.60
CA PHE A 101 8.08 -1.96 -14.21
C PHE A 101 8.61 -3.39 -14.30
N ARG A 102 8.52 -4.17 -13.21
CA ARG A 102 9.01 -5.55 -13.16
C ARG A 102 8.23 -6.48 -14.12
N VAL A 103 6.91 -6.34 -14.17
CA VAL A 103 6.06 -7.09 -15.11
C VAL A 103 6.41 -6.74 -16.55
N ASN A 104 6.64 -5.47 -16.84
CA ASN A 104 7.03 -5.03 -18.18
C ASN A 104 8.41 -5.58 -18.60
N GLU A 105 9.39 -5.57 -17.70
CA GLU A 105 10.67 -6.22 -17.97
C GLU A 105 10.54 -7.71 -18.22
N MET A 106 9.71 -8.41 -17.44
CA MET A 106 9.45 -9.83 -17.61
C MET A 106 8.81 -10.10 -18.97
N ASN A 107 7.82 -9.29 -19.37
CA ASN A 107 7.19 -9.39 -20.68
C ASN A 107 8.21 -9.18 -21.83
N ARG A 108 9.15 -8.23 -21.68
CA ARG A 108 10.23 -8.04 -22.65
C ARG A 108 11.16 -9.25 -22.73
N LYS A 109 11.48 -9.90 -21.60
CA LYS A 109 12.30 -11.13 -21.58
C LYS A 109 11.58 -12.29 -22.26
N VAL A 110 10.30 -12.48 -21.98
CA VAL A 110 9.46 -13.51 -22.64
C VAL A 110 9.44 -13.31 -24.15
N LYS A 111 9.15 -12.08 -24.63
CA LYS A 111 9.17 -11.78 -26.07
C LYS A 111 10.52 -12.02 -26.74
N LYS A 112 11.64 -11.80 -26.04
CA LYS A 112 12.97 -12.12 -26.57
C LYS A 112 13.18 -13.61 -26.71
N ILE A 113 12.73 -14.39 -25.72
CA ILE A 113 12.78 -15.85 -25.74
C ILE A 113 11.96 -16.39 -26.92
N GLU A 114 10.72 -15.94 -27.08
CA GLU A 114 9.84 -16.31 -28.21
C GLU A 114 10.52 -16.07 -29.57
N LYS A 115 11.08 -14.87 -29.78
CA LYS A 115 11.81 -14.55 -31.02
C LYS A 115 13.06 -15.41 -31.25
N THR A 116 13.75 -15.79 -30.17
CA THR A 116 14.92 -16.67 -30.29
C THR A 116 14.49 -18.09 -30.64
N LEU A 117 13.39 -18.59 -30.07
CA LEU A 117 12.81 -19.89 -30.42
C LEU A 117 12.38 -19.94 -31.90
N GLU A 118 11.62 -18.95 -32.37
CA GLU A 118 11.21 -18.84 -33.79
C GLU A 118 12.43 -18.87 -34.74
N ARG A 119 13.48 -18.10 -34.42
CA ARG A 119 14.72 -18.09 -35.23
C ARG A 119 15.46 -19.41 -35.21
N ILE A 120 15.42 -20.15 -34.11
CA ILE A 120 16.04 -21.48 -34.04
C ILE A 120 15.26 -22.43 -34.93
N GLU A 121 13.93 -22.43 -34.83
CA GLU A 121 13.02 -23.26 -35.63
C GLU A 121 13.21 -23.01 -37.15
N ASP A 122 13.22 -21.75 -37.58
CA ASP A 122 13.48 -21.35 -38.97
C ASP A 122 14.87 -21.78 -39.48
N ASN A 123 15.90 -21.72 -38.62
CA ASN A 123 17.25 -22.15 -38.97
C ASN A 123 17.37 -23.68 -39.07
N SER A 124 16.63 -24.45 -38.27
CA SER A 124 16.55 -25.90 -38.41
C SER A 124 15.85 -26.31 -39.71
N ALA A 125 14.71 -25.69 -40.02
CA ALA A 125 13.95 -25.98 -41.25
C ALA A 125 14.73 -25.63 -42.53
N SER A 126 15.53 -24.56 -42.49
CA SER A 126 16.38 -24.15 -43.62
C SER A 126 17.67 -24.97 -43.78
N LYS A 127 18.16 -25.62 -42.71
CA LYS A 127 19.27 -26.59 -42.80
C LYS A 127 18.81 -27.92 -43.40
N GLU A 128 17.63 -28.41 -42.99
CA GLU A 128 17.06 -29.66 -43.51
C GLU A 128 16.77 -29.59 -45.03
N LYS A 129 16.38 -28.41 -45.53
CA LYS A 129 16.21 -28.16 -46.98
C LYS A 129 17.49 -28.07 -47.81
N LYS A 130 18.67 -27.96 -47.19
CA LYS A 130 19.96 -27.87 -47.90
C LYS A 130 20.70 -29.22 -47.99
N GLU A 131 20.25 -30.22 -47.23
CA GLU A 131 20.82 -31.57 -47.23
C GLU A 131 20.02 -32.57 -48.08
N ILE A 132 18.94 -32.11 -48.74
CA ILE A 132 18.14 -32.83 -49.75
C ILE A 132 18.39 -32.19 -51.11
#